data_AF-A0A925AYQ8-F1
#
_entry.id   AF-A0A925AYQ8-F1
#
_cell.length_a   1.000
_cell.length_b   1.000
_cell.length_c   1.000
_cell.angle_alpha   90.00
_cell.angle_beta   90.00
_cell.angle_gamma   90.00
#
_symmetry.space_group_name_H-M   'P 1'
#
loop_
_entity.id
_entity.type
_entity.pdbx_description
1 polymer ?
#
loop_
_entity_poly.entity_id
_entity_poly.type
_entity_poly.pdbx_seq_one_letter_code
_entity_poly.pdbx_strand_id
1 'polypeptide(L)'
;DASPRAAGPFVAVNCGAIPETLIEAELFGHVSGAFTGATKARAGIFETAHGGTLLLDEIGELPQQMQVKLLRVIQERTVRRVGEEKERNVDVRIVAATNRDLQEMVKDGQFREDLFYRLNVVRLRVPPLRERRDDVPLLARTFLLKFAGETVTGFSDDAMNALKAFPFPGNVRELENVVERAVALAGTTQIELTDLPDEVRSAARPRASSAMTLPEAGLNLEMTLDALERSLIEQALEKSGGVKTRAAELLGLTFRSLRYRLKKLDMTSGEIDGDDDDA
;
A
#
# COMPACT_ATOMS: atom_id res chain seq x y z
N ASP A 1 19.45 -9.75 19.31
CA ASP A 1 20.70 -10.36 19.84
C ASP A 1 21.94 -9.50 19.67
N ALA A 2 22.14 -8.82 18.52
CA ALA A 2 23.34 -7.99 18.29
C ALA A 2 23.39 -6.62 19.01
N SER A 3 22.50 -6.35 19.98
CA SER A 3 22.45 -5.07 20.70
C SER A 3 22.94 -5.26 22.14
N PRO A 4 23.77 -4.35 22.69
CA PRO A 4 24.15 -4.41 24.11
C PRO A 4 22.95 -4.25 25.06
N ARG A 5 21.79 -3.82 24.54
CA ARG A 5 20.52 -3.70 25.28
C ARG A 5 19.50 -4.81 24.95
N ALA A 6 19.91 -5.88 24.27
CA ALA A 6 19.00 -6.94 23.85
C ALA A 6 18.31 -7.65 25.02
N ALA A 7 18.98 -7.73 26.19
CA ALA A 7 18.41 -8.30 27.41
C ALA A 7 17.61 -7.29 28.27
N GLY A 8 17.63 -6.00 27.90
CA GLY A 8 16.91 -4.95 28.61
C GLY A 8 15.42 -4.88 28.20
N PRO A 9 14.60 -4.13 28.94
CA PRO A 9 13.19 -3.98 28.61
C PRO A 9 12.99 -3.34 27.23
N PHE A 10 12.05 -3.87 26.46
CA PHE A 10 11.53 -3.22 25.26
C PHE A 10 10.13 -2.70 25.57
N VAL A 11 9.99 -1.39 25.71
CA VAL A 11 8.71 -0.73 26.01
C VAL A 11 8.27 0.02 24.76
N ALA A 12 7.08 -0.29 24.25
CA ALA A 12 6.49 0.39 23.12
C ALA A 12 5.24 1.15 23.57
N VAL A 13 5.11 2.39 23.11
CA VAL A 13 3.94 3.24 23.38
C VAL A 13 3.53 3.95 22.10
N ASN A 14 2.24 3.96 21.82
CA ASN A 14 1.66 4.78 20.77
C ASN A 14 1.17 6.10 21.38
N CYS A 15 1.82 7.20 21.01
CA CYS A 15 1.53 8.52 21.58
C CYS A 15 0.14 9.04 21.18
N GLY A 16 -0.38 8.65 20.00
CA GLY A 16 -1.70 9.04 19.53
C GLY A 16 -2.86 8.27 20.20
N ALA A 17 -2.59 7.14 20.85
CA ALA A 17 -3.60 6.34 21.53
C ALA A 17 -3.88 6.77 22.97
N ILE A 18 -3.03 7.63 23.56
CA ILE A 18 -3.16 8.08 24.95
C ILE A 18 -3.87 9.43 24.98
N PRO A 19 -4.93 9.60 25.81
CA PRO A 19 -5.55 10.90 26.01
C PRO A 19 -4.54 11.96 26.43
N GLU A 20 -4.63 13.15 25.86
CA GLU A 20 -3.73 14.28 26.16
C GLU A 20 -3.62 14.59 27.66
N THR A 21 -4.70 14.39 28.41
CA THR A 21 -4.73 14.62 29.86
C THR A 21 -3.93 13.59 30.66
N LEU A 22 -3.66 12.42 30.10
CA LEU A 22 -3.00 11.30 30.78
C LEU A 22 -1.58 11.04 30.27
N ILE A 23 -1.24 11.53 29.07
CA ILE A 23 0.03 11.24 28.42
C ILE A 23 1.24 11.65 29.26
N GLU A 24 1.13 12.76 30.02
CA GLU A 24 2.19 13.18 30.92
C GLU A 24 2.42 12.15 32.03
N ALA A 25 1.35 11.71 32.69
CA ALA A 25 1.42 10.76 33.79
C ALA A 25 1.85 9.36 33.33
N GLU A 26 1.50 8.97 32.11
CA GLU A 26 1.96 7.72 31.49
C GLU A 26 3.45 7.77 31.14
N LEU A 27 3.91 8.85 30.47
CA LEU A 27 5.32 8.97 30.08
C LEU A 27 6.26 9.11 31.28
N PHE A 28 5.93 10.02 32.20
CA PHE A 28 6.85 10.44 33.28
C PHE A 28 6.50 9.88 34.66
N GLY A 29 5.33 9.26 34.81
CA GLY A 29 4.86 8.73 36.09
C GLY A 29 4.23 9.81 36.96
N HIS A 30 3.62 9.40 38.08
CA HIS A 30 2.98 10.31 39.02
C HIS A 30 3.09 9.80 40.46
N VAL A 31 3.02 10.72 41.42
CA VAL A 31 2.84 10.38 42.83
C VAL A 31 1.36 10.32 43.21
N SER A 32 1.07 9.72 44.36
CA SER A 32 -0.29 9.71 44.91
C SER A 32 -0.77 11.15 45.14
N GLY A 33 -1.99 11.46 44.69
CA GLY A 33 -2.60 12.79 44.83
C GLY A 33 -2.16 13.82 43.79
N ALA A 34 -1.38 13.45 42.76
CA ALA A 34 -0.90 14.38 41.75
C ALA A 34 -2.01 15.01 40.88
N PHE A 35 -3.12 14.30 40.68
CA PHE A 35 -4.31 14.77 39.97
C PHE A 35 -5.56 13.99 40.43
N THR A 36 -6.75 14.42 39.99
CA THR A 36 -8.01 13.74 40.32
C THR A 36 -8.01 12.29 39.78
N GLY A 37 -8.03 11.31 40.70
CA GLY A 37 -7.95 9.89 40.36
C GLY A 37 -6.57 9.24 40.59
N ALA A 38 -5.53 10.02 40.90
CA ALA A 38 -4.19 9.53 41.24
C ALA A 38 -4.14 8.91 42.66
N THR A 39 -4.84 7.80 42.87
CA THR A 39 -4.96 7.14 44.20
C THR A 39 -3.69 6.40 44.64
N LYS A 40 -2.83 6.02 43.70
CA LYS A 40 -1.54 5.35 43.96
C LYS A 40 -0.46 5.97 43.10
N ALA A 41 0.77 5.99 43.59
CA ALA A 41 1.91 6.39 42.79
C ALA A 41 2.22 5.31 41.73
N ARG A 42 2.59 5.74 40.52
CA ARG A 42 2.97 4.86 39.41
C ARG A 42 4.23 5.38 38.72
N ALA A 43 5.15 4.46 38.40
CA ALA A 43 6.33 4.78 37.60
C ALA A 43 5.94 5.05 36.15
N GLY A 44 6.64 5.99 35.51
CA GLY A 44 6.42 6.31 34.09
C GLY A 44 7.02 5.27 33.14
N ILE A 45 6.67 5.40 31.87
CA ILE A 45 7.24 4.60 30.79
C ILE A 45 8.76 4.77 30.69
N PHE A 46 9.29 5.99 30.90
CA PHE A 46 10.75 6.21 30.89
C PHE A 46 11.48 5.47 32.01
N GLU A 47 10.90 5.42 33.21
CA GLU A 47 11.46 4.65 34.33
C GLU A 47 11.40 3.16 34.03
N THR A 48 10.29 2.69 33.46
CA THR A 48 10.08 1.27 33.11
C THR A 48 11.03 0.81 32.00
N ALA A 49 11.40 1.71 31.08
CA ALA A 49 12.33 1.44 29.99
C ALA A 49 13.82 1.62 30.37
N HIS A 50 14.12 1.95 31.63
CA HIS A 50 15.51 2.16 32.10
C HIS A 50 16.38 0.94 31.80
N GLY A 51 17.57 1.17 31.23
CA GLY A 51 18.51 0.13 30.80
C GLY A 51 18.14 -0.54 29.47
N GLY A 52 16.98 -0.20 28.88
CA GLY A 52 16.42 -0.84 27.70
C GLY A 52 16.19 0.09 26.52
N THR A 53 15.13 -0.21 25.76
CA THR A 53 14.70 0.53 24.57
C THR A 53 13.24 0.98 24.72
N LEU A 54 13.00 2.25 24.39
CA LEU A 54 11.67 2.84 24.32
C LEU A 54 11.33 3.16 22.87
N LEU A 55 10.28 2.52 22.35
CA LEU A 55 9.67 2.84 21.07
C LEU A 55 8.52 3.83 21.28
N LEU A 56 8.68 5.04 20.75
CA LEU A 56 7.66 6.08 20.68
C LEU A 56 7.03 6.05 19.29
N ASP A 57 5.88 5.40 19.16
CA ASP A 57 5.11 5.34 17.92
C ASP A 57 4.16 6.54 17.80
N GLU A 58 3.95 7.01 16.59
CA GLU A 58 3.20 8.24 16.27
C GLU A 58 3.67 9.49 17.05
N ILE A 59 4.99 9.73 17.07
CA ILE A 59 5.60 10.86 17.80
C ILE A 59 5.06 12.24 17.36
N GLY A 60 4.55 12.33 16.11
CA GLY A 60 3.92 13.55 15.59
C GLY A 60 2.65 13.95 16.33
N GLU A 61 1.99 13.02 17.02
CA GLU A 61 0.77 13.27 17.77
C GLU A 61 1.03 13.79 19.20
N LEU A 62 2.30 13.95 19.59
CA LEU A 62 2.63 14.48 20.91
C LEU A 62 2.25 15.96 21.06
N PRO A 63 1.51 16.33 22.12
CA PRO A 63 1.24 17.72 22.46
C PRO A 63 2.53 18.53 22.66
N GLN A 64 2.50 19.82 22.29
CA GLN A 64 3.65 20.74 22.39
C GLN A 64 4.32 20.75 23.77
N GLN A 65 3.52 20.72 24.84
CA GLN A 65 4.04 20.70 26.21
C GLN A 65 4.82 19.40 26.51
N MET A 66 4.40 18.27 25.93
CA MET A 66 5.11 17.00 26.07
C MET A 66 6.39 16.96 25.26
N GLN A 67 6.43 17.64 24.11
CA GLN A 67 7.66 17.78 23.31
C GLN A 67 8.78 18.45 24.11
N VAL A 68 8.46 19.49 24.91
CA VAL A 68 9.44 20.15 25.81
C VAL A 68 9.96 19.20 26.88
N LYS A 69 9.06 18.44 27.52
CA LYS A 69 9.44 17.48 28.57
C LYS A 69 10.25 16.32 28.00
N LEU A 70 9.88 15.81 26.82
CA LEU A 70 10.62 14.78 26.10
C LEU A 70 12.03 15.26 25.77
N LEU A 71 12.18 16.46 25.22
CA LEU A 71 13.49 17.06 24.95
C LEU A 71 14.37 17.07 26.19
N ARG A 72 13.80 17.49 27.33
CA ARG A 72 14.52 17.53 28.60
C ARG A 72 15.03 16.15 29.04
N VAL A 73 14.18 15.12 28.96
CA VAL A 73 14.61 13.74 29.28
C VAL A 73 15.73 13.27 28.34
N ILE A 74 15.67 13.59 27.05
CA ILE A 74 16.71 13.20 26.09
C ILE A 74 18.04 13.91 26.37
N GLN A 75 18.00 15.16 26.81
CA GLN A 75 19.20 15.96 27.09
C GLN A 75 19.81 15.63 28.45
N GLU A 76 19.01 15.68 29.51
CA GLU A 76 19.45 15.57 30.89
C GLU A 76 19.53 14.13 31.39
N ARG A 77 18.88 13.19 30.70
CA ARG A 77 18.75 11.78 31.14
C ARG A 77 18.13 11.65 32.53
N THR A 78 17.25 12.57 32.88
CA THR A 78 16.49 12.56 34.12
C THR A 78 15.00 12.68 33.84
N VAL A 79 14.18 12.09 34.70
CA VAL A 79 12.73 12.22 34.69
C VAL A 79 12.23 12.70 36.05
N ARG A 80 11.12 13.43 36.03
CA ARG A 80 10.38 13.84 37.23
C ARG A 80 8.95 13.38 37.11
N ARG A 81 8.43 12.77 38.17
CA ARG A 81 7.02 12.37 38.23
C ARG A 81 6.14 13.59 38.40
N VAL A 82 4.92 13.53 37.87
CA VAL A 82 3.91 14.54 38.12
C VAL A 82 3.64 14.60 39.63
N GLY A 83 3.76 15.80 40.20
CA GLY A 83 3.60 16.06 41.63
C GLY A 83 4.84 15.79 42.49
N GLU A 84 6.00 15.51 41.91
CA GLU A 84 7.27 15.32 42.64
C GLU A 84 8.39 16.21 42.04
N GLU A 85 9.21 16.84 42.87
CA GLU A 85 10.39 17.59 42.39
C GLU A 85 11.64 16.71 42.23
N LYS A 86 11.61 15.50 42.79
CA LYS A 86 12.74 14.57 42.77
C LYS A 86 13.03 14.08 41.35
N GLU A 87 14.26 14.32 40.92
CA GLU A 87 14.78 13.81 39.65
C GLU A 87 15.27 12.36 39.79
N ARG A 88 15.09 11.60 38.71
CA ARG A 88 15.50 10.19 38.62
C ARG A 88 16.27 9.97 37.33
N ASN A 89 17.47 9.43 37.43
CA ASN A 89 18.28 9.12 36.26
C ASN A 89 17.65 8.00 35.43
N VAL A 90 17.54 8.22 34.13
CA VAL A 90 17.06 7.25 33.15
C VAL A 90 18.07 7.08 32.02
N ASP A 91 18.38 5.84 31.69
CA ASP A 91 19.24 5.52 30.56
C ASP A 91 18.49 4.64 29.57
N VAL A 92 17.93 5.26 28.53
CA VAL A 92 17.00 4.62 27.60
C VAL A 92 17.45 4.88 26.17
N ARG A 93 17.46 3.83 25.34
CA ARG A 93 17.57 3.99 23.89
C ARG A 93 16.21 4.36 23.33
N ILE A 94 16.09 5.51 22.69
CA ILE A 94 14.83 5.94 22.08
C ILE A 94 14.82 5.55 20.61
N VAL A 95 13.72 4.97 20.17
CA VAL A 95 13.35 4.78 18.77
C VAL A 95 12.02 5.49 18.58
N ALA A 96 11.94 6.40 17.61
CA ALA A 96 10.70 7.14 17.33
C ALA A 96 10.21 6.81 15.92
N ALA A 97 8.89 6.67 15.77
CA ALA A 97 8.22 6.43 14.51
C ALA A 97 7.05 7.42 14.34
N THR A 98 6.73 7.73 13.09
CA THR A 98 5.59 8.61 12.73
C THR A 98 5.28 8.42 11.25
N ASN A 99 4.01 8.60 10.89
CA ASN A 99 3.56 8.67 9.50
C ASN A 99 3.55 10.12 8.95
N ARG A 100 3.81 11.14 9.79
CA ARG A 100 3.81 12.56 9.43
C ARG A 100 5.20 13.06 9.04
N ASP A 101 5.26 14.10 8.20
CA ASP A 101 6.50 14.80 7.91
C ASP A 101 6.83 15.79 9.04
N LEU A 102 7.73 15.39 9.94
CA LEU A 102 8.16 16.24 11.05
C LEU A 102 8.84 17.53 10.59
N GLN A 103 9.49 17.57 9.41
CA GLN A 103 10.12 18.79 8.91
C GLN A 103 9.07 19.82 8.50
N GLU A 104 7.96 19.38 7.91
CA GLU A 104 6.81 20.24 7.62
C GLU A 104 6.15 20.73 8.91
N MET A 105 5.93 19.82 9.88
CA MET A 105 5.37 20.20 11.18
C MET A 105 6.23 21.20 11.95
N VAL A 106 7.55 21.17 11.79
CA VAL A 106 8.45 22.20 12.36
C VAL A 106 8.21 23.56 11.70
N LYS A 107 8.06 23.61 10.38
CA LYS A 107 7.77 24.87 9.65
C LYS A 107 6.41 25.44 10.07
N ASP A 108 5.44 24.58 10.33
CA ASP A 108 4.09 24.96 10.74
C ASP A 108 3.98 25.27 12.24
N GLY A 109 5.07 25.15 13.01
CA GLY A 109 5.09 25.36 14.46
C GLY A 109 4.35 24.30 15.28
N GLN A 110 3.98 23.17 14.64
CA GLN A 110 3.31 22.04 15.28
C GLN A 110 4.28 21.05 15.92
N PHE A 111 5.56 21.10 15.55
CA PHE A 111 6.61 20.31 16.17
C PHE A 111 7.83 21.19 16.47
N ARG A 112 8.49 20.98 17.60
CA ARG A 112 9.65 21.79 17.98
C ARG A 112 10.90 21.39 17.21
N GLU A 113 11.60 22.40 16.69
CA GLU A 113 12.84 22.22 15.94
C GLU A 113 13.95 21.57 16.77
N ASP A 114 14.09 21.97 18.04
CA ASP A 114 15.10 21.44 18.97
C ASP A 114 14.93 19.93 19.22
N LEU A 115 13.69 19.47 19.42
CA LEU A 115 13.35 18.07 19.57
C LEU A 115 13.55 17.30 18.26
N PHE A 116 13.16 17.87 17.13
CA PHE A 116 13.33 17.23 15.82
C PHE A 116 14.78 16.83 15.58
N TYR A 117 15.74 17.75 15.77
CA TYR A 117 17.16 17.44 15.57
C TYR A 117 17.71 16.43 16.59
N ARG A 118 17.10 16.33 17.78
CA ARG A 118 17.54 15.37 18.79
C ARG A 118 17.01 13.96 18.53
N LEU A 119 15.86 13.82 17.86
CA LEU A 119 15.31 12.54 17.44
C LEU A 119 15.88 12.09 16.09
N ASN A 120 16.04 13.00 15.14
CA ASN A 120 16.45 12.73 13.77
C ASN A 120 17.98 12.57 13.62
N VAL A 121 18.60 11.78 14.49
CA VAL A 121 20.04 11.47 14.43
C VAL A 121 20.32 10.41 13.38
N VAL A 122 19.50 9.35 13.36
CA VAL A 122 19.54 8.30 12.34
C VAL A 122 18.13 8.09 11.82
N ARG A 123 17.90 8.47 10.55
CA ARG A 123 16.60 8.35 9.89
C ARG A 123 16.52 7.05 9.10
N LEU A 124 15.48 6.26 9.35
CA LEU A 124 15.12 5.10 8.53
C LEU A 124 13.80 5.40 7.83
N ARG A 125 13.82 5.41 6.49
CA ARG A 125 12.60 5.54 5.68
C ARG A 125 12.05 4.14 5.41
N VAL A 126 10.83 3.87 5.87
CA VAL A 126 10.10 2.64 5.53
C VAL A 126 9.34 2.89 4.23
N PRO A 127 9.70 2.23 3.11
CA PRO A 127 9.01 2.44 1.84
C PRO A 127 7.60 1.85 1.88
N PRO A 128 6.61 2.55 1.28
CA PRO A 128 5.28 1.99 1.11
C PRO A 128 5.31 0.77 0.19
N LEU A 129 4.34 -0.13 0.32
CA LEU A 129 4.27 -1.40 -0.40
C LEU A 129 4.30 -1.21 -1.93
N ARG A 130 3.70 -0.14 -2.45
CA ARG A 130 3.77 0.24 -3.87
C ARG A 130 5.18 0.47 -4.43
N GLU A 131 6.15 0.81 -3.58
CA GLU A 131 7.57 1.00 -3.95
C GLU A 131 8.37 -0.32 -3.86
N ARG A 132 7.76 -1.39 -3.32
CA ARG A 132 8.36 -2.72 -3.12
C ARG A 132 7.39 -3.84 -3.49
N ARG A 133 6.84 -3.78 -4.70
CA ARG A 133 5.79 -4.72 -5.17
C ARG A 133 6.29 -6.16 -5.24
N ASP A 134 7.59 -6.36 -5.41
CA ASP A 134 8.21 -7.69 -5.44
C ASP A 134 8.11 -8.43 -4.09
N ASP A 135 7.86 -7.70 -2.99
CA ASP A 135 7.63 -8.29 -1.66
C ASP A 135 6.19 -8.79 -1.48
N VAL A 136 5.24 -8.34 -2.31
CA VAL A 136 3.81 -8.69 -2.18
C VAL A 136 3.57 -10.20 -2.17
N PRO A 137 4.16 -11.02 -3.06
CA PRO A 137 3.95 -12.47 -3.03
C PRO A 137 4.42 -13.13 -1.74
N LEU A 138 5.55 -12.70 -1.19
CA LEU A 138 6.08 -13.24 0.06
C LEU A 138 5.19 -12.87 1.25
N LEU A 139 4.79 -11.60 1.32
CA LEU A 139 3.89 -11.11 2.37
C LEU A 139 2.51 -11.79 2.29
N ALA A 140 1.92 -11.86 1.10
CA ALA A 140 0.61 -12.49 0.88
C ALA A 140 0.60 -13.97 1.30
N ARG A 141 1.66 -14.72 0.96
CA ARG A 141 1.80 -16.13 1.41
C ARG A 141 1.99 -16.23 2.93
N THR A 142 2.69 -15.29 3.55
CA THR A 142 2.84 -15.26 5.01
C THR A 142 1.50 -15.04 5.71
N PHE A 143 0.68 -14.12 5.20
CA PHE A 143 -0.67 -13.89 5.72
C PHE A 143 -1.62 -15.05 5.43
N LEU A 144 -1.49 -15.69 4.26
CA LEU A 144 -2.25 -16.90 3.95
C LEU A 144 -1.99 -17.99 5.00
N LEU A 145 -0.71 -18.27 5.31
CA LEU A 145 -0.35 -19.25 6.33
C LEU A 145 -0.88 -18.89 7.72
N LYS A 146 -0.96 -17.58 8.03
CA LYS A 146 -1.50 -17.08 9.29
C LYS A 146 -3.00 -17.33 9.42
N PHE A 147 -3.77 -17.22 8.33
CA PHE A 147 -5.24 -17.27 8.37
C PHE A 147 -5.87 -18.59 7.90
N ALA A 148 -5.26 -19.27 6.93
CA ALA A 148 -5.88 -20.41 6.25
C ALA A 148 -5.72 -21.75 6.98
N GLY A 149 -4.77 -21.89 7.91
CA GLY A 149 -4.43 -23.20 8.46
C GLY A 149 -4.10 -24.20 7.34
N GLU A 150 -4.91 -25.27 7.20
CA GLU A 150 -4.73 -26.32 6.17
C GLU A 150 -5.73 -26.24 5.00
N THR A 151 -6.73 -25.35 5.02
CA THR A 151 -7.85 -25.38 4.05
C THR A 151 -7.52 -24.68 2.73
N VAL A 152 -6.76 -23.59 2.78
CA VAL A 152 -6.35 -22.81 1.60
C VAL A 152 -4.83 -22.80 1.49
N THR A 153 -4.33 -23.36 0.39
CA THR A 153 -2.91 -23.71 0.21
C THR A 153 -2.15 -22.72 -0.67
N GLY A 154 -2.86 -21.85 -1.39
CA GLY A 154 -2.22 -20.91 -2.30
C GLY A 154 -3.15 -19.88 -2.91
N PHE A 155 -2.62 -19.18 -3.89
CA PHE A 155 -3.31 -18.23 -4.75
C PHE A 155 -3.21 -18.75 -6.18
N SER A 156 -4.25 -18.56 -6.98
CA SER A 156 -4.11 -18.71 -8.43
C SER A 156 -3.22 -17.60 -9.01
N ASP A 157 -2.68 -17.83 -10.20
CA ASP A 157 -1.77 -16.88 -10.86
C ASP A 157 -2.47 -15.53 -11.11
N ASP A 158 -3.74 -15.54 -11.48
CA ASP A 158 -4.55 -14.34 -11.72
C ASP A 158 -4.77 -13.53 -10.43
N ALA A 159 -5.08 -14.22 -9.32
CA ALA A 159 -5.20 -13.58 -8.01
C ALA A 159 -3.89 -12.95 -7.57
N MET A 160 -2.77 -13.66 -7.74
CA MET A 160 -1.44 -13.15 -7.40
C MET A 160 -1.03 -11.94 -8.26
N ASN A 161 -1.34 -11.97 -9.55
CA ASN A 161 -1.08 -10.85 -10.46
C ASN A 161 -1.93 -9.63 -10.09
N ALA A 162 -3.19 -9.82 -9.70
CA ALA A 162 -4.04 -8.76 -9.19
C ALA A 162 -3.47 -8.10 -7.94
N LEU A 163 -3.02 -8.90 -6.97
CA LEU A 163 -2.38 -8.40 -5.76
C LEU A 163 -1.12 -7.59 -6.09
N LYS A 164 -0.24 -8.08 -6.97
CA LYS A 164 0.97 -7.33 -7.38
C LYS A 164 0.66 -6.01 -8.09
N ALA A 165 -0.41 -5.97 -8.87
CA ALA A 165 -0.80 -4.79 -9.64
C ALA A 165 -1.42 -3.70 -8.75
N PHE A 166 -2.08 -4.08 -7.66
CA PHE A 166 -2.77 -3.16 -6.77
C PHE A 166 -1.77 -2.32 -5.93
N PRO A 167 -2.01 -1.00 -5.77
CA PRO A 167 -1.05 -0.11 -5.12
C PRO A 167 -1.03 -0.18 -3.58
N PHE A 168 -2.05 -0.75 -2.94
CA PHE A 168 -2.18 -0.82 -1.48
C PHE A 168 -1.93 0.52 -0.75
N PRO A 169 -2.83 1.52 -0.87
CA PRO A 169 -2.72 2.77 -0.10
C PRO A 169 -2.58 2.54 1.42
N GLY A 170 -3.29 1.55 1.97
CA GLY A 170 -3.19 1.10 3.37
C GLY A 170 -2.03 0.14 3.64
N ASN A 171 -1.11 -0.01 2.68
CA ASN A 171 0.15 -0.74 2.84
C ASN A 171 -0.06 -2.21 3.23
N VAL A 172 0.91 -2.79 3.95
CA VAL A 172 0.90 -4.17 4.44
C VAL A 172 -0.36 -4.51 5.23
N ARG A 173 -0.96 -3.57 5.98
CA ARG A 173 -2.21 -3.81 6.72
C ARG A 173 -3.39 -4.04 5.79
N GLU A 174 -3.46 -3.30 4.70
CA GLU A 174 -4.51 -3.51 3.70
C GLU A 174 -4.31 -4.84 2.97
N LEU A 175 -3.08 -5.19 2.60
CA LEU A 175 -2.77 -6.52 2.04
C LEU A 175 -3.19 -7.64 2.99
N GLU A 176 -2.87 -7.52 4.28
CA GLU A 176 -3.27 -8.48 5.31
C GLU A 176 -4.80 -8.65 5.35
N ASN A 177 -5.55 -7.55 5.41
CA ASN A 177 -7.02 -7.58 5.42
C ASN A 177 -7.61 -8.19 4.14
N VAL A 178 -7.03 -7.87 2.98
CA VAL A 178 -7.45 -8.44 1.69
C VAL A 178 -7.26 -9.95 1.70
N VAL A 179 -6.12 -10.44 2.18
CA VAL A 179 -5.83 -11.88 2.26
C VAL A 179 -6.73 -12.57 3.29
N GLU A 180 -6.92 -11.99 4.47
CA GLU A 180 -7.83 -12.51 5.50
C GLU A 180 -9.25 -12.70 4.96
N ARG A 181 -9.78 -11.66 4.29
CA ARG A 181 -11.10 -11.71 3.67
C ARG A 181 -11.18 -12.75 2.57
N ALA A 182 -10.15 -12.85 1.73
CA ALA A 182 -10.12 -13.82 0.63
C ALA A 182 -10.10 -15.26 1.16
N VAL A 183 -9.37 -15.54 2.25
CA VAL A 183 -9.39 -16.85 2.94
C VAL A 183 -10.79 -17.17 3.45
N ALA A 184 -11.49 -16.19 4.04
CA ALA A 184 -12.85 -16.40 4.55
C ALA A 184 -13.90 -16.64 3.44
N LEU A 185 -13.64 -16.19 2.21
CA LEU A 185 -14.53 -16.33 1.06
C LEU A 185 -14.15 -17.49 0.13
N ALA A 186 -12.93 -18.02 0.25
CA ALA A 186 -12.42 -19.06 -0.62
C ALA A 186 -13.30 -20.32 -0.53
N GLY A 187 -13.91 -20.70 -1.66
CA GLY A 187 -14.68 -21.93 -1.79
C GLY A 187 -13.82 -23.16 -2.14
N THR A 188 -12.52 -22.97 -2.37
CA THR A 188 -11.60 -24.00 -2.85
C THR A 188 -10.27 -23.99 -2.08
N THR A 189 -9.34 -24.86 -2.46
CA THR A 189 -7.99 -24.94 -1.88
C THR A 189 -7.08 -23.79 -2.32
N GLN A 190 -7.49 -22.94 -3.26
CA GLN A 190 -6.74 -21.76 -3.71
C GLN A 190 -7.62 -20.52 -3.66
N ILE A 191 -7.02 -19.38 -3.35
CA ILE A 191 -7.66 -18.06 -3.50
C ILE A 191 -7.71 -17.73 -4.97
N GLU A 192 -8.92 -17.59 -5.49
CA GLU A 192 -9.18 -17.20 -6.87
C GLU A 192 -9.34 -15.69 -7.00
N LEU A 193 -9.25 -15.19 -8.24
CA LEU A 193 -9.43 -13.77 -8.52
C LEU A 193 -10.80 -13.27 -8.02
N THR A 194 -11.84 -14.09 -8.09
CA THR A 194 -13.19 -13.77 -7.63
C THR A 194 -13.30 -13.55 -6.13
N ASP A 195 -12.41 -14.15 -5.35
CA ASP A 195 -12.41 -14.09 -3.89
C ASP A 195 -11.78 -12.79 -3.38
N LEU A 196 -11.05 -12.08 -4.26
CA LEU A 196 -10.46 -10.78 -3.97
C LEU A 196 -11.50 -9.65 -4.06
N PRO A 197 -11.33 -8.56 -3.29
CA PRO A 197 -12.17 -7.37 -3.39
C PRO A 197 -12.14 -6.75 -4.80
N ASP A 198 -13.28 -6.20 -5.21
CA ASP A 198 -13.51 -5.57 -6.52
C ASP A 198 -12.42 -4.56 -6.92
N GLU A 199 -11.92 -3.78 -5.97
CA GLU A 199 -10.86 -2.79 -6.15
C GLU A 199 -9.53 -3.43 -6.60
N VAL A 200 -9.17 -4.56 -5.97
CA VAL A 200 -7.97 -5.34 -6.29
C VAL A 200 -8.14 -6.03 -7.64
N ARG A 201 -9.32 -6.62 -7.90
CA ARG A 201 -9.64 -7.26 -9.19
C ARG A 201 -9.56 -6.26 -10.35
N SER A 202 -10.03 -5.04 -10.11
CA SER A 202 -10.06 -3.97 -11.13
C SER A 202 -8.67 -3.44 -11.47
N ALA A 203 -7.70 -3.53 -10.56
CA ALA A 203 -6.31 -3.16 -10.83
C ALA A 203 -5.56 -4.19 -11.69
N ALA A 204 -6.01 -5.46 -11.69
CA ALA A 204 -5.48 -6.52 -12.53
C ALA A 204 -5.95 -6.41 -13.99
N ARG A 205 -7.11 -5.78 -14.21
CA ARG A 205 -7.56 -5.48 -15.56
C ARG A 205 -6.52 -4.55 -16.16
N PRO A 206 -5.98 -4.86 -17.36
CA PRO A 206 -5.38 -3.82 -18.16
C PRO A 206 -6.42 -2.72 -18.17
N ARG A 207 -6.10 -1.54 -17.62
CA ARG A 207 -6.70 -0.34 -18.17
C ARG A 207 -6.40 -0.51 -19.64
N ALA A 208 -7.40 -0.85 -20.45
CA ALA A 208 -7.29 -0.63 -21.87
C ALA A 208 -6.67 0.75 -21.94
N SER A 209 -5.45 0.84 -22.45
CA SER A 209 -4.83 2.11 -22.71
C SER A 209 -5.77 2.74 -23.73
N SER A 210 -6.82 3.39 -23.25
CA SER A 210 -7.73 4.19 -24.03
C SER A 210 -6.94 5.46 -24.29
N ALA A 211 -5.90 5.32 -25.12
CA ALA A 211 -5.29 6.38 -25.89
C ALA A 211 -6.28 6.86 -26.98
N MET A 212 -7.55 6.89 -26.65
CA MET A 212 -8.64 7.51 -27.38
C MET A 212 -9.45 8.28 -26.33
N THR A 213 -8.97 9.48 -26.04
CA THR A 213 -9.77 10.51 -25.40
C THR A 213 -10.73 11.07 -26.45
N LEU A 214 -12.03 11.08 -26.15
CA LEU A 214 -13.05 11.73 -26.99
C LEU A 214 -12.71 13.24 -27.09
N PRO A 215 -12.47 13.79 -28.29
CA PRO A 215 -12.21 15.22 -28.44
C PRO A 215 -13.41 16.05 -27.98
N GLU A 216 -13.18 17.27 -27.48
CA GLU A 216 -14.25 18.18 -27.05
C GLU A 216 -15.22 18.53 -28.18
N ALA A 217 -14.75 18.49 -29.44
CA ALA A 217 -15.57 18.70 -30.64
C ALA A 217 -16.43 17.47 -31.03
N GLY A 218 -16.33 16.37 -30.29
CA GLY A 218 -16.92 15.07 -30.65
C GLY A 218 -16.13 14.35 -31.75
N LEU A 219 -16.52 13.11 -32.04
CA LEU A 219 -15.99 12.32 -33.16
C LEU A 219 -17.13 11.53 -33.81
N ASN A 220 -17.06 11.35 -35.12
CA ASN A 220 -17.97 10.43 -35.80
C ASN A 220 -17.47 9.00 -35.58
N LEU A 221 -18.17 8.27 -34.71
CA LEU A 221 -17.77 6.93 -34.28
C LEU A 221 -17.72 5.95 -35.44
N GLU A 222 -18.71 5.99 -36.34
CA GLU A 222 -18.80 5.09 -37.48
C GLU A 222 -17.61 5.26 -38.42
N MET A 223 -17.28 6.50 -38.79
CA MET A 223 -16.11 6.79 -39.63
C MET A 223 -14.79 6.39 -38.96
N THR A 224 -14.67 6.58 -37.65
CA THR A 224 -13.43 6.27 -36.91
C THR A 224 -13.21 4.77 -36.82
N LEU A 225 -14.27 4.01 -36.57
CA LEU A 225 -14.23 2.55 -36.56
C LEU A 225 -13.94 1.99 -37.95
N ASP A 226 -14.57 2.53 -39.00
CA ASP A 226 -14.32 2.11 -40.38
C ASP A 226 -12.86 2.40 -40.80
N ALA A 227 -12.29 3.53 -40.40
CA ALA A 227 -10.89 3.87 -40.69
C ALA A 227 -9.89 2.96 -39.96
N LEU A 228 -10.15 2.66 -38.69
CA LEU A 228 -9.36 1.72 -37.91
C LEU A 228 -9.45 0.31 -38.48
N GLU A 229 -10.67 -0.13 -38.82
CA GLU A 229 -10.94 -1.42 -39.42
C GLU A 229 -10.22 -1.57 -40.76
N ARG A 230 -10.29 -0.54 -41.63
CA ARG A 230 -9.53 -0.50 -42.89
C ARG A 230 -8.03 -0.67 -42.64
N SER A 231 -7.45 0.11 -41.72
CA SER A 231 -6.02 0.04 -41.43
C SER A 231 -5.58 -1.35 -40.95
N LEU A 232 -6.38 -2.00 -40.10
CA LEU A 232 -6.08 -3.34 -39.61
C LEU A 232 -6.18 -4.40 -40.73
N ILE A 233 -7.18 -4.27 -41.62
CA ILE A 233 -7.32 -5.14 -42.78
C ILE A 233 -6.16 -4.98 -43.76
N GLU A 234 -5.72 -3.75 -44.02
CA GLU A 234 -4.55 -3.46 -44.87
C GLU A 234 -3.27 -4.09 -44.29
N GLN A 235 -3.01 -3.89 -42.99
CA GLN A 235 -1.86 -4.49 -42.33
C GLN A 235 -1.91 -6.01 -42.32
N ALA A 236 -3.10 -6.60 -42.14
CA ALA A 236 -3.27 -8.06 -42.19
C ALA A 236 -3.06 -8.61 -43.60
N LEU A 237 -3.50 -7.90 -44.64
CA LEU A 237 -3.24 -8.24 -46.03
C LEU A 237 -1.76 -8.12 -46.38
N GLU A 238 -1.09 -7.06 -45.92
CA GLU A 238 0.35 -6.88 -46.12
C GLU A 238 1.16 -8.00 -45.46
N LYS A 239 0.87 -8.30 -44.18
CA LYS A 239 1.55 -9.38 -43.43
C LYS A 239 1.27 -10.79 -43.97
N SER A 240 0.17 -10.97 -44.69
CA SER A 240 -0.19 -12.23 -45.32
C SER A 240 0.20 -12.31 -46.80
N GLY A 241 0.86 -11.30 -47.35
CA GLY A 241 1.27 -11.25 -48.76
C GLY A 241 0.07 -11.20 -49.73
N GLY A 242 -1.06 -10.62 -49.31
CA GLY A 242 -2.29 -10.52 -50.10
C GLY A 242 -3.20 -11.75 -50.02
N VAL A 243 -2.82 -12.79 -49.27
CA VAL A 243 -3.64 -14.00 -49.11
C VAL A 243 -4.79 -13.74 -48.14
N LYS A 244 -5.99 -13.49 -48.70
CA LYS A 244 -7.20 -13.08 -47.96
C LYS A 244 -7.64 -14.08 -46.87
N THR A 245 -7.47 -15.39 -47.07
CA THR A 245 -7.78 -16.41 -46.04
C THR A 245 -6.87 -16.27 -44.82
N ARG A 246 -5.56 -16.14 -45.06
CA ARG A 246 -4.56 -15.93 -44.01
C ARG A 246 -4.69 -14.57 -43.32
N ALA A 247 -5.08 -13.52 -44.06
CA ALA A 247 -5.42 -12.23 -43.46
C ALA A 247 -6.63 -12.33 -42.50
N ALA A 248 -7.63 -13.16 -42.85
CA ALA A 248 -8.79 -13.38 -41.99
C ALA A 248 -8.38 -14.08 -40.69
N GLU A 249 -7.51 -15.09 -40.77
CA GLU A 249 -6.95 -15.78 -39.60
C GLU A 249 -6.18 -14.82 -38.67
N LEU A 250 -5.33 -13.95 -39.24
CA LEU A 250 -4.58 -12.94 -38.47
C LEU A 250 -5.49 -11.96 -37.73
N LEU A 251 -6.68 -11.71 -38.26
CA LEU A 251 -7.70 -10.83 -37.67
C LEU A 251 -8.72 -11.58 -36.80
N GLY A 252 -8.62 -12.91 -36.68
CA GLY A 252 -9.60 -13.73 -35.95
C GLY A 252 -10.99 -13.75 -36.60
N LEU A 253 -11.09 -13.50 -37.90
CA LEU A 253 -12.33 -13.46 -38.66
C LEU A 253 -12.48 -14.71 -39.54
N THR A 254 -13.72 -15.10 -39.83
CA THR A 254 -13.99 -16.06 -40.90
C THR A 254 -13.75 -15.39 -42.27
N PHE A 255 -13.37 -16.17 -43.28
CA PHE A 255 -13.15 -15.66 -44.63
C PHE A 255 -14.39 -14.93 -45.20
N ARG A 256 -15.59 -15.46 -44.93
CA ARG A 256 -16.86 -14.83 -45.31
C ARG A 256 -17.05 -13.45 -44.64
N SER A 257 -16.69 -13.32 -43.36
CA SER A 257 -16.77 -12.04 -42.64
C SER A 257 -15.78 -11.02 -43.19
N LEU A 258 -14.55 -11.45 -43.50
CA LEU A 258 -13.56 -10.57 -44.12
C LEU A 258 -14.02 -10.07 -45.50
N ARG A 259 -14.60 -10.94 -46.34
CA ARG A 259 -15.12 -10.57 -47.67
C ARG A 259 -16.24 -9.52 -47.59
N TYR A 260 -17.13 -9.65 -46.60
CA TYR A 260 -18.17 -8.67 -46.35
C TYR A 260 -17.59 -7.30 -45.95
N ARG A 261 -16.59 -7.29 -45.05
CA ARG A 261 -15.92 -6.05 -44.58
C ARG A 261 -15.12 -5.37 -45.69
N LEU A 262 -14.41 -6.13 -46.52
CA LEU A 262 -13.72 -5.60 -47.70
C LEU A 262 -14.68 -4.93 -48.70
N LYS A 263 -15.87 -5.51 -48.89
CA LYS A 263 -16.92 -4.94 -49.75
C LYS A 263 -17.57 -3.71 -49.12
N LYS A 264 -17.81 -3.72 -47.81
CA LYS A 264 -18.36 -2.57 -47.06
C LYS A 264 -17.41 -1.36 -47.13
N LEU A 265 -16.10 -1.61 -47.08
CA LEU A 265 -15.06 -0.58 -47.05
C LEU A 265 -14.53 -0.19 -48.44
N ASP A 266 -15.15 -0.65 -49.53
CA ASP A 266 -14.73 -0.45 -50.92
C ASP A 266 -13.26 -0.82 -51.21
N MET A 267 -12.72 -1.82 -50.51
CA MET A 267 -11.33 -2.28 -50.62
C MET A 267 -11.13 -3.36 -51.70
N THR A 268 -12.09 -3.53 -52.61
CA THR A 268 -12.02 -4.52 -53.68
C THR A 268 -11.23 -3.99 -54.88
N SER A 269 -9.96 -4.33 -54.96
CA SER A 269 -9.14 -4.28 -56.18
C SER A 269 -8.87 -5.70 -56.69
N GLY A 270 -9.24 -5.97 -57.94
CA GLY A 270 -8.85 -7.17 -58.69
C GLY A 270 -9.87 -8.32 -58.74
N GLU A 271 -10.48 -8.45 -59.92
CA GLU A 271 -11.10 -9.60 -60.60
C GLU A 271 -11.95 -10.64 -59.83
N ILE A 272 -13.17 -10.80 -60.36
CA ILE A 272 -14.09 -11.90 -60.13
C ILE A 272 -13.64 -13.02 -61.08
N ASP A 273 -13.19 -14.14 -60.54
CA ASP A 273 -13.13 -15.48 -61.14
C ASP A 273 -12.77 -16.44 -59.98
N GLY A 274 -13.43 -17.54 -59.68
CA GLY A 274 -14.68 -18.12 -60.16
C GLY A 274 -15.27 -18.96 -59.02
N ASP A 275 -16.42 -19.57 -59.29
CA ASP A 275 -17.05 -20.60 -58.47
C ASP A 275 -16.05 -21.68 -58.02
N ASP A 276 -16.19 -22.10 -56.77
CA ASP A 276 -16.30 -23.52 -56.46
C ASP A 276 -17.18 -23.65 -55.21
N ASP A 277 -18.39 -24.13 -55.46
CA ASP A 277 -19.22 -24.83 -54.50
C ASP A 277 -18.39 -25.90 -53.78
N ASP A 278 -18.48 -25.95 -52.45
CA ASP A 278 -18.74 -27.21 -51.76
C ASP A 278 -19.11 -26.98 -50.28
N ALA A 279 -20.38 -27.31 -50.01
CA ALA A 279 -21.09 -27.61 -48.75
C ALA A 279 -21.12 -26.60 -47.59
#